data_AF-A0A6I5ZZ81-F1
#
_entry.id   AF-A0A6I5ZZ81-F1
#
_cell.length_a   1.000
_cell.length_b   1.000
_cell.length_c   1.000
_cell.angle_alpha   90.00
_cell.angle_beta   90.00
_cell.angle_gamma   90.00
#
_symmetry.space_group_name_H-M   'P 1'
#
loop_
_entity.id
_entity.type
_entity.pdbx_description
1 polymer ?
#
loop_
_entity_poly.entity_id
_entity_poly.type
_entity_poly.pdbx_seq_one_letter_code
_entity_poly.pdbx_strand_id
1 'polypeptide(L)'
;MDFFVLERLDLTPGRRRALQDAAYLVGQALGRFTAADRLRAAGRELVASIEEVERNVLAATSVAAEGQRLVVAADRDVAGLGRSGEEIGQVVQTIGTIAAQTHLLALNATIEAARAGEAGRGFAVVAHEVKELANATALATTEVGDKVAEVQRQVGTAVTALSGIRDVVERINGTQEVIGAVLTEQSAVTRSIVA
;
A
#
# COMPACT_ATOMS: atom_id res chain seq x y z
N MET A 1 -68.05 -54.18 21.97
CA MET A 1 -66.94 -53.98 21.01
C MET A 1 -67.56 -53.63 19.67
N ASP A 2 -66.89 -52.75 18.91
CA ASP A 2 -67.30 -52.09 17.65
C ASP A 2 -68.19 -50.83 17.75
N PHE A 3 -67.52 -49.67 17.76
CA PHE A 3 -68.11 -48.33 17.63
C PHE A 3 -67.42 -47.49 16.54
N PHE A 4 -66.95 -48.13 15.46
CA PHE A 4 -66.50 -47.43 14.25
C PHE A 4 -67.17 -48.06 13.02
N VAL A 5 -68.43 -47.70 12.80
CA VAL A 5 -69.06 -47.90 11.47
C VAL A 5 -68.46 -46.84 10.55
N LEU A 6 -67.55 -47.26 9.68
CA LEU A 6 -67.10 -46.42 8.57
C LEU A 6 -68.23 -46.40 7.53
N GLU A 7 -69.04 -45.35 7.52
CA GLU A 7 -69.89 -45.05 6.37
C GLU A 7 -68.99 -44.80 5.16
N ARG A 8 -68.98 -45.75 4.20
CA ARG A 8 -68.34 -45.53 2.90
C ARG A 8 -69.20 -44.55 2.11
N LEU A 9 -68.70 -43.34 1.96
CA LEU A 9 -69.27 -42.36 1.05
C LEU A 9 -68.95 -42.79 -0.39
N ASP A 10 -69.93 -43.38 -1.09
CA ASP A 10 -69.77 -43.76 -2.49
C ASP A 10 -69.87 -42.53 -3.40
N LEU A 11 -68.70 -41.96 -3.73
CA LEU A 11 -68.61 -40.79 -4.59
C LEU A 11 -68.82 -41.19 -6.05
N THR A 12 -69.73 -40.48 -6.73
CA THR A 12 -69.84 -40.52 -8.19
C THR A 12 -68.47 -40.23 -8.84
N PRO A 13 -68.13 -40.84 -9.99
CA PRO A 13 -66.84 -40.64 -10.66
C PRO A 13 -66.45 -39.16 -10.87
N GLY A 14 -67.43 -38.29 -11.19
CA GLY A 14 -67.20 -36.85 -11.34
C GLY A 14 -66.77 -36.15 -10.06
N ARG A 15 -67.41 -36.44 -8.91
CA ARG A 15 -67.02 -35.90 -7.59
C ARG A 15 -65.64 -36.39 -7.15
N ARG A 16 -65.31 -37.65 -7.43
CA ARG A 16 -63.98 -38.22 -7.15
C ARG A 16 -62.88 -37.50 -7.93
N ARG A 17 -63.08 -37.28 -9.23
CA ARG A 17 -62.12 -36.55 -10.08
C ARG A 17 -61.97 -35.10 -9.63
N ALA A 18 -63.07 -34.40 -9.32
CA ALA A 18 -63.02 -33.02 -8.81
C ALA A 18 -62.22 -32.89 -7.50
N LEU A 19 -62.36 -33.84 -6.57
CA LEU A 19 -61.56 -33.87 -5.34
C LEU A 19 -60.08 -34.16 -5.59
N GLN A 20 -59.76 -35.03 -6.56
CA GLN A 20 -58.38 -35.30 -6.97
C GLN A 20 -57.72 -34.08 -7.61
N ASP A 21 -58.44 -33.37 -8.48
CA ASP A 21 -57.98 -32.13 -9.11
C ASP A 21 -57.77 -31.03 -8.06
N ALA A 22 -58.70 -30.89 -7.10
CA ALA A 22 -58.56 -29.96 -5.98
C ALA A 22 -57.34 -30.28 -5.10
N ALA A 23 -57.14 -31.57 -4.77
CA ALA A 23 -55.97 -32.00 -4.00
C ALA A 23 -54.66 -31.72 -4.75
N TYR A 24 -54.63 -31.93 -6.07
CA TYR A 24 -53.49 -31.61 -6.91
C TYR A 24 -53.18 -30.11 -6.94
N LEU A 25 -54.19 -29.25 -7.12
CA LEU A 25 -54.02 -27.79 -7.12
C LEU A 25 -53.56 -27.27 -5.76
N VAL A 26 -54.10 -27.80 -4.66
CA VAL A 26 -53.66 -27.46 -3.30
C VAL A 26 -52.21 -27.89 -3.08
N GLY A 27 -51.84 -29.11 -3.51
CA GLY A 27 -50.46 -29.60 -3.45
C GLY A 27 -49.47 -28.69 -4.22
N GLN A 28 -49.85 -28.26 -5.43
CA GLN A 28 -49.05 -27.29 -6.19
C GLN A 28 -48.96 -25.94 -5.48
N ALA A 29 -50.07 -25.42 -4.94
CA ALA A 29 -50.07 -24.14 -4.23
C ALA A 29 -49.16 -24.18 -2.99
N LEU A 30 -49.25 -25.24 -2.18
CA LEU A 30 -48.36 -25.46 -1.03
C LEU A 30 -46.89 -25.58 -1.45
N GLY A 31 -46.61 -26.26 -2.56
CA GLY A 31 -45.27 -26.30 -3.15
C GLY A 31 -44.74 -24.91 -3.53
N ARG A 32 -45.58 -24.03 -4.09
CA ARG A 32 -45.21 -22.65 -4.43
C ARG A 32 -44.98 -21.79 -3.18
N PHE A 33 -45.79 -21.94 -2.14
CA PHE A 33 -45.59 -21.21 -0.88
C PHE A 33 -44.28 -21.59 -0.20
N THR A 34 -43.98 -22.89 -0.09
CA THR A 34 -42.71 -23.35 0.50
C THR A 34 -41.49 -22.89 -0.30
N ALA A 35 -41.59 -22.88 -1.64
CA ALA A 35 -40.54 -22.32 -2.49
C ALA A 35 -40.38 -20.80 -2.29
N ALA A 36 -41.47 -20.04 -2.17
CA ALA A 36 -41.45 -18.61 -1.91
C ALA A 36 -40.84 -18.29 -0.53
N ASP A 37 -41.15 -19.06 0.50
CA ASP A 37 -40.57 -18.86 1.83
C ASP A 37 -39.06 -19.14 1.85
N ARG A 38 -38.61 -20.18 1.14
CA ARG A 38 -37.17 -20.43 0.93
C ARG A 38 -36.49 -19.28 0.21
N LEU A 39 -37.11 -18.72 -0.84
CA LEU A 39 -36.59 -17.58 -1.58
C LEU A 39 -36.48 -16.33 -0.71
N ARG A 40 -37.51 -16.05 0.12
CA ARG A 40 -37.49 -14.93 1.07
C ARG A 40 -36.40 -15.09 2.12
N ALA A 41 -36.22 -16.31 2.67
CA ALA A 41 -35.16 -16.58 3.63
C ALA A 41 -33.77 -16.35 3.01
N ALA A 42 -33.52 -16.92 1.83
CA ALA A 42 -32.28 -16.73 1.10
C ALA A 42 -32.03 -15.25 0.75
N GLY A 43 -33.06 -14.52 0.33
CA GLY A 43 -32.93 -13.10 0.03
C GLY A 43 -32.65 -12.23 1.26
N ARG A 44 -33.21 -12.54 2.44
CA ARG A 44 -32.83 -11.86 3.70
C ARG A 44 -31.36 -12.10 4.07
N GLU A 45 -30.89 -13.33 3.89
CA GLU A 45 -29.49 -13.68 4.12
C GLU A 45 -28.55 -12.94 3.16
N LEU A 46 -28.93 -12.83 1.88
CA LEU A 46 -28.21 -12.02 0.89
C LEU A 46 -28.17 -10.54 1.26
N VAL A 47 -29.28 -9.95 1.72
CA VAL A 47 -29.27 -8.54 2.18
C VAL A 47 -28.30 -8.37 3.35
N ALA A 48 -28.31 -9.27 4.33
CA ALA A 48 -27.38 -9.22 5.46
C ALA A 48 -25.90 -9.33 5.00
N SER A 49 -25.64 -10.21 4.03
CA SER A 49 -24.30 -10.36 3.44
C SER A 49 -23.87 -9.09 2.68
N ILE A 50 -24.76 -8.48 1.88
CA ILE A 50 -24.46 -7.23 1.16
C ILE A 50 -24.11 -6.11 2.15
N GLU A 51 -24.88 -5.95 3.23
CA GLU A 51 -24.61 -4.96 4.28
C GLU A 51 -23.26 -5.20 4.98
N GLU A 52 -22.83 -6.46 5.12
CA GLU A 52 -21.51 -6.80 5.64
C GLU A 52 -20.38 -6.44 4.67
N VAL A 53 -20.54 -6.75 3.38
CA VAL A 53 -19.57 -6.37 2.35
C VAL A 53 -19.46 -4.85 2.25
N GLU A 54 -20.58 -4.12 2.37
CA GLU A 54 -20.58 -2.65 2.37
C GLU A 54 -19.75 -2.08 3.52
N ARG A 55 -19.91 -2.62 4.74
CA ARG A 55 -19.06 -2.25 5.89
C ARG A 55 -17.57 -2.53 5.62
N ASN A 56 -17.26 -3.66 5.01
CA ASN A 56 -15.87 -4.03 4.67
C ASN A 56 -15.28 -3.09 3.62
N VAL A 57 -16.05 -2.66 2.62
CA VAL A 57 -15.61 -1.69 1.60
C VAL A 57 -15.31 -0.33 2.25
N LEU A 58 -16.17 0.15 3.15
CA LEU A 58 -15.94 1.40 3.88
C LEU A 58 -14.68 1.31 4.77
N ALA A 59 -14.50 0.21 5.49
CA ALA A 59 -13.31 -0.03 6.29
C ALA A 59 -12.04 -0.03 5.42
N ALA A 60 -12.08 -0.72 4.27
CA ALA A 60 -10.97 -0.78 3.34
C ALA A 60 -10.66 0.60 2.72
N THR A 61 -11.68 1.45 2.52
CA THR A 61 -11.51 2.85 2.07
C THR A 61 -10.76 3.68 3.10
N SER A 62 -11.12 3.52 4.38
CA SER A 62 -10.40 4.19 5.47
C SER A 62 -8.93 3.77 5.53
N VAL A 63 -8.65 2.46 5.38
CA VAL A 63 -7.27 1.94 5.37
C VAL A 63 -6.48 2.46 4.17
N ALA A 64 -7.08 2.52 2.98
CA ALA A 64 -6.42 3.08 1.80
C ALA A 64 -6.11 4.58 1.98
N ALA A 65 -7.02 5.36 2.57
CA ALA A 65 -6.81 6.77 2.88
C ALA A 65 -5.72 7.00 3.95
N GLU A 66 -5.59 6.09 4.92
CA GLU A 66 -4.46 6.07 5.85
C GLU A 66 -3.14 5.74 5.13
N GLY A 67 -3.14 4.71 4.29
CA GLY A 67 -1.99 4.34 3.46
C GLY A 67 -1.49 5.51 2.60
N GLN A 68 -2.40 6.27 1.97
CA GLN A 68 -2.04 7.46 1.20
C GLN A 68 -1.34 8.53 2.06
N ARG A 69 -1.82 8.75 3.29
CA ARG A 69 -1.19 9.70 4.22
C ARG A 69 0.22 9.27 4.61
N LEU A 70 0.41 7.97 4.85
CA LEU A 70 1.72 7.40 5.16
C LEU A 70 2.70 7.54 3.99
N VAL A 71 2.24 7.27 2.75
CA VAL A 71 3.07 7.46 1.54
C VAL A 71 3.48 8.91 1.38
N VAL A 72 2.56 9.87 1.56
CA VAL A 72 2.88 11.30 1.47
C VAL A 72 3.87 11.75 2.55
N ALA A 73 3.76 11.22 3.77
CA ALA A 73 4.72 11.51 4.83
C ALA A 73 6.11 10.93 4.49
N ALA A 74 6.17 9.68 4.06
CA ALA A 74 7.42 9.02 3.66
C ALA A 74 8.09 9.74 2.48
N ASP A 75 7.32 10.20 1.48
CA ASP A 75 7.84 10.95 0.33
C ASP A 75 8.50 12.27 0.78
N ARG A 76 7.90 12.98 1.75
CA ARG A 76 8.50 14.19 2.33
C ARG A 76 9.82 13.91 3.04
N ASP A 77 9.87 12.85 3.83
CA ASP A 77 11.06 12.49 4.60
C ASP A 77 12.20 12.06 3.69
N VAL A 78 11.91 11.23 2.68
CA VAL A 78 12.87 10.80 1.65
C VAL A 78 13.37 11.98 0.81
N ALA A 79 12.49 12.91 0.44
CA ALA A 79 12.90 14.15 -0.22
C ALA A 79 13.80 15.02 0.67
N GLY A 80 13.56 15.01 1.98
CA GLY A 80 14.45 15.63 2.98
C GLY A 80 15.84 15.00 2.97
N LEU A 81 15.92 13.67 3.00
CA LEU A 81 17.18 12.94 2.92
C LEU A 81 17.95 13.23 1.62
N GLY A 82 17.24 13.37 0.50
CA GLY A 82 17.84 13.77 -0.79
C GLY A 82 18.53 15.13 -0.72
N ARG A 83 17.84 16.14 -0.17
CA ARG A 83 18.41 17.49 0.02
C ARG A 83 19.61 17.48 0.96
N SER A 84 19.51 16.80 2.11
CA SER A 84 20.64 16.68 3.03
C SER A 84 21.82 15.96 2.39
N GLY A 85 21.59 14.95 1.54
CA GLY A 85 22.63 14.30 0.76
C GLY A 85 23.35 15.26 -0.20
N GLU A 86 22.60 16.12 -0.91
CA GLU A 86 23.19 17.15 -1.77
C GLU A 86 24.03 18.17 -0.98
N GLU A 87 23.51 18.67 0.15
CA GLU A 87 24.23 19.60 1.03
C GLU A 87 25.54 18.99 1.54
N ILE A 88 25.50 17.73 2.00
CA ILE A 88 26.71 17.00 2.42
C ILE A 88 27.68 16.86 1.24
N GLY A 89 27.18 16.53 0.05
CA GLY A 89 28.00 16.43 -1.16
C GLY A 89 28.76 17.72 -1.49
N GLN A 90 28.10 18.87 -1.36
CA GLN A 90 28.73 20.19 -1.55
C GLN A 90 29.82 20.47 -0.50
N VAL A 91 29.56 20.12 0.76
CA VAL A 91 30.55 20.24 1.84
C VAL A 91 31.77 19.36 1.58
N VAL A 92 31.56 18.10 1.18
CA VAL A 92 32.64 17.16 0.85
C VAL A 92 33.49 17.67 -0.31
N GLN A 93 32.87 18.20 -1.36
CA GLN A 93 33.59 18.80 -2.50
C GLN A 93 34.44 20.01 -2.07
N THR A 94 33.90 20.84 -1.17
CA THR A 94 34.60 21.99 -0.61
C THR A 94 35.83 21.55 0.20
N ILE A 95 35.68 20.54 1.07
CA ILE A 95 36.79 19.99 1.85
C ILE A 95 37.86 19.38 0.92
N GLY A 96 37.45 18.66 -0.12
CA GLY A 96 38.39 18.13 -1.13
C GLY A 96 39.20 19.23 -1.82
N THR A 97 38.56 20.36 -2.13
CA THR A 97 39.23 21.54 -2.71
C THR A 97 40.23 22.16 -1.72
N ILE A 98 39.85 22.27 -0.44
CA ILE A 98 40.73 22.77 0.63
C ILE A 98 41.93 21.83 0.83
N ALA A 99 41.72 20.52 0.80
CA ALA A 99 42.80 19.53 0.91
C ALA A 99 43.79 19.66 -0.25
N ALA A 100 43.30 19.81 -1.48
CA ALA A 100 44.15 20.03 -2.65
C ALA A 100 44.97 21.33 -2.56
N GLN A 101 44.35 22.44 -2.11
CA GLN A 101 45.06 23.70 -1.89
C GLN A 101 46.11 23.58 -0.76
N THR A 102 45.77 22.89 0.32
CA THR A 102 46.68 22.64 1.45
C THR A 102 47.88 21.81 1.01
N HIS A 103 47.66 20.81 0.15
CA HIS A 103 48.74 20.02 -0.45
C HIS A 103 49.69 20.92 -1.26
N LEU A 104 49.16 21.81 -2.11
CA LEU A 104 49.98 22.73 -2.90
C LEU A 104 50.76 23.71 -2.02
N LEU A 105 50.15 24.23 -0.94
CA LEU A 105 50.83 25.08 0.03
C LEU A 105 51.97 24.33 0.75
N ALA A 106 51.73 23.08 1.17
CA ALA A 106 52.74 22.24 1.81
C ALA A 106 53.91 21.92 0.87
N LEU A 107 53.62 21.68 -0.42
CA LEU A 107 54.63 21.49 -1.45
C LEU A 107 55.50 22.75 -1.62
N ASN A 108 54.88 23.92 -1.73
CA ASN A 108 55.62 25.19 -1.82
C ASN A 108 56.49 25.43 -0.57
N ALA A 109 55.99 25.11 0.62
CA ALA A 109 56.75 25.20 1.86
C ALA A 109 57.95 24.23 1.87
N THR A 110 57.79 23.02 1.33
CA THR A 110 58.89 22.05 1.19
C THR A 110 59.98 22.58 0.25
N ILE A 111 59.60 23.21 -0.87
CA ILE A 111 60.54 23.83 -1.81
C ILE A 111 61.32 24.96 -1.14
N GLU A 112 60.64 25.86 -0.42
CA GLU A 112 61.30 26.99 0.24
C GLU A 112 62.19 26.53 1.40
N ALA A 113 61.77 25.50 2.15
CA ALA A 113 62.58 24.89 3.20
C ALA A 113 63.87 24.27 2.64
N ALA A 114 63.79 23.60 1.48
CA ALA A 114 64.98 23.09 0.78
C ALA A 114 65.92 24.22 0.34
N ARG A 115 65.35 25.36 -0.10
CA ARG A 115 66.11 26.54 -0.51
C ARG A 115 66.85 27.21 0.65
N ALA A 116 66.28 27.17 1.85
CA ALA A 116 66.91 27.68 3.08
C ALA A 116 68.03 26.77 3.63
N GLY A 117 68.24 25.58 3.05
CA GLY A 117 69.30 24.65 3.45
C GLY A 117 69.17 24.18 4.90
N GLU A 118 70.25 24.24 5.66
CA GLU A 118 70.29 23.81 7.07
C GLU A 118 69.31 24.60 7.97
N ALA A 119 69.08 25.88 7.69
CA ALA A 119 68.15 26.70 8.46
C ALA A 119 66.67 26.29 8.24
N GLY A 120 66.37 25.59 7.14
CA GLY A 120 65.02 25.16 6.76
C GLY A 120 64.63 23.76 7.27
N ARG A 121 65.52 23.00 7.91
CA ARG A 121 65.27 21.59 8.29
C ARG A 121 63.99 21.39 9.12
N GLY A 122 63.74 22.23 10.11
CA GLY A 122 62.52 22.16 10.94
C GLY A 122 61.25 22.45 10.13
N PHE A 123 61.31 23.43 9.23
CA PHE A 123 60.20 23.75 8.32
C PHE A 123 59.93 22.63 7.31
N ALA A 124 60.97 21.93 6.84
CA ALA A 124 60.81 20.80 5.93
C ALA A 124 60.02 19.65 6.55
N VAL A 125 60.26 19.35 7.84
CA VAL A 125 59.51 18.31 8.56
C VAL A 125 58.04 18.67 8.69
N VAL A 126 57.73 19.92 9.10
CA VAL A 126 56.34 20.39 9.23
C VAL A 126 55.64 20.39 7.86
N ALA A 127 56.31 20.85 6.80
CA ALA A 127 55.75 20.86 5.46
C ALA A 127 55.44 19.45 4.95
N HIS A 128 56.27 18.46 5.27
CA HIS A 128 56.01 17.07 4.94
C HIS A 128 54.78 16.52 5.69
N GLU A 129 54.68 16.77 7.00
CA GLU A 129 53.54 16.32 7.81
C GLU A 129 52.22 16.92 7.30
N VAL A 130 52.20 18.21 6.97
CA VAL A 130 51.02 18.89 6.41
C VAL A 130 50.63 18.30 5.05
N LYS A 131 51.61 17.94 4.21
CA LYS A 131 51.36 17.29 2.92
C LYS A 131 50.70 15.93 3.09
N GLU A 132 51.18 15.11 4.02
CA GLU A 132 50.58 13.80 4.32
C GLU A 132 49.17 13.95 4.89
N LEU A 133 48.94 14.92 5.78
CA LEU A 133 47.62 15.22 6.32
C LEU A 133 46.63 15.64 5.23
N ALA A 134 47.08 16.46 4.28
CA ALA A 134 46.29 16.89 3.13
C ALA A 134 45.92 15.71 2.21
N ASN A 135 46.86 14.79 1.97
CA ASN A 135 46.60 13.57 1.20
C ASN A 135 45.58 12.66 1.89
N ALA A 136 45.75 12.41 3.18
CA ALA A 136 44.81 11.61 3.98
C ALA A 136 43.41 12.24 3.98
N THR A 137 43.34 13.57 4.09
CA THR A 137 42.07 14.31 4.03
C THR A 137 41.40 14.14 2.66
N ALA A 138 42.16 14.26 1.55
CA ALA A 138 41.64 14.09 0.20
C ALA A 138 41.08 12.68 -0.05
N LEU A 139 41.79 11.65 0.45
CA LEU A 139 41.33 10.27 0.39
C LEU A 139 40.03 10.08 1.19
N ALA A 140 39.99 10.55 2.44
CA ALA A 140 38.81 10.46 3.28
C ALA A 140 37.60 11.19 2.66
N THR A 141 37.79 12.37 2.06
CA THR A 141 36.70 13.06 1.35
C THR A 141 36.20 12.30 0.14
N THR A 142 37.07 11.57 -0.56
CA THR A 142 36.66 10.74 -1.69
C THR A 142 35.77 9.59 -1.21
N GLU A 143 36.20 8.90 -0.15
CA GLU A 143 35.42 7.80 0.45
C GLU A 143 34.05 8.28 0.97
N VAL A 144 34.00 9.44 1.64
CA VAL A 144 32.73 10.03 2.09
C VAL A 144 31.86 10.42 0.88
N GLY A 145 32.45 10.96 -0.18
CA GLY A 145 31.76 11.27 -1.43
C GLY A 145 31.08 10.04 -2.04
N ASP A 146 31.78 8.91 -2.10
CA ASP A 146 31.23 7.64 -2.59
C ASP A 146 30.06 7.16 -1.72
N LYS A 147 30.14 7.32 -0.39
CA LYS A 147 29.03 6.99 0.51
C LYS A 147 27.82 7.89 0.33
N VAL A 148 28.04 9.19 0.11
CA VAL A 148 26.94 10.14 -0.17
C VAL A 148 26.25 9.79 -1.49
N ALA A 149 27.02 9.48 -2.53
CA ALA A 149 26.46 9.05 -3.83
C ALA A 149 25.63 7.76 -3.70
N GLU A 150 26.09 6.80 -2.91
CA GLU A 150 25.34 5.58 -2.60
C GLU A 150 24.01 5.89 -1.90
N VAL A 151 24.01 6.75 -0.89
CA VAL A 151 22.79 7.17 -0.18
C VAL A 151 21.82 7.87 -1.13
N GLN A 152 22.30 8.77 -1.98
CA GLN A 152 21.46 9.45 -2.99
C GLN A 152 20.81 8.46 -3.96
N ARG A 153 21.54 7.43 -4.38
CA ARG A 153 21.00 6.37 -5.26
C ARG A 153 19.92 5.54 -4.55
N GLN A 154 20.11 5.25 -3.26
CA GLN A 154 19.11 4.57 -2.43
C GLN A 154 17.86 5.43 -2.23
N VAL A 155 18.02 6.73 -2.00
CA VAL A 155 16.93 7.71 -1.96
C VAL A 155 16.13 7.69 -3.26
N GLY A 156 16.78 7.73 -4.42
CA GLY A 156 16.08 7.65 -5.73
C GLY A 156 15.30 6.35 -5.91
N THR A 157 15.84 5.23 -5.43
CA THR A 157 15.15 3.93 -5.44
C THR A 157 13.92 3.96 -4.53
N ALA A 158 14.03 4.57 -3.35
CA ALA A 158 12.93 4.72 -2.41
C ALA A 158 11.79 5.59 -2.97
N VAL A 159 12.11 6.70 -3.64
CA VAL A 159 11.12 7.56 -4.32
C VAL A 159 10.35 6.77 -5.37
N THR A 160 11.04 5.97 -6.18
CA THR A 160 10.40 5.13 -7.21
C THR A 160 9.46 4.10 -6.59
N ALA A 161 9.88 3.45 -5.50
CA ALA A 161 9.05 2.50 -4.78
C ALA A 161 7.81 3.17 -4.16
N LEU A 162 7.96 4.35 -3.56
CA LEU A 162 6.85 5.12 -2.99
C LEU A 162 5.84 5.54 -4.06
N SER A 163 6.31 5.93 -5.25
CA SER A 163 5.41 6.19 -6.39
C SER A 163 4.60 4.94 -6.77
N GLY A 164 5.24 3.77 -6.83
CA GLY A 164 4.53 2.52 -7.12
C GLY A 164 3.50 2.16 -6.05
N ILE A 165 3.79 2.42 -4.77
CA ILE A 165 2.82 2.22 -3.69
C ILE A 165 1.63 3.18 -3.83
N ARG A 166 1.89 4.44 -4.19
CA ARG A 166 0.83 5.43 -4.45
C ARG A 166 -0.16 4.94 -5.51
N ASP A 167 0.36 4.44 -6.63
CA ASP A 167 -0.46 3.92 -7.72
C ASP A 167 -1.32 2.73 -7.28
N VAL A 168 -0.77 1.84 -6.44
CA VAL A 168 -1.50 0.72 -5.87
C VAL A 168 -2.63 1.21 -4.95
N VAL A 169 -2.37 2.20 -4.09
CA VAL A 169 -3.39 2.78 -3.21
C VAL A 169 -4.51 3.46 -4.01
N GLU A 170 -4.18 4.18 -5.08
CA GLU A 170 -5.16 4.80 -5.97
C GLU A 170 -6.04 3.75 -6.66
N ARG A 171 -5.45 2.65 -7.14
CA ARG A 171 -6.20 1.52 -7.72
C ARG A 171 -7.12 0.85 -6.70
N ILE A 172 -6.71 0.76 -5.43
CA ILE A 172 -7.55 0.23 -4.35
C ILE A 172 -8.79 1.11 -4.18
N ASN A 173 -8.61 2.44 -4.09
CA ASN A 173 -9.73 3.38 -3.97
C ASN A 173 -10.70 3.26 -5.15
N GLY A 174 -10.19 3.25 -6.39
CA GLY A 174 -11.04 3.11 -7.58
C GLY A 174 -11.81 1.79 -7.61
N THR A 175 -11.20 0.68 -7.15
CA THR A 175 -11.88 -0.61 -7.04
C THR A 175 -13.00 -0.57 -6.00
N GLN A 176 -12.79 0.10 -4.88
CA GLN A 176 -13.79 0.24 -3.82
C GLN A 176 -14.99 1.06 -4.26
N GLU A 177 -14.80 2.13 -5.03
CA GLU A 177 -15.89 2.91 -5.62
C GLU A 177 -16.78 2.05 -6.52
N VAL A 178 -16.16 1.22 -7.38
CA VAL A 178 -16.88 0.28 -8.25
C VAL A 178 -17.66 -0.75 -7.41
N ILE A 179 -17.03 -1.34 -6.40
CA ILE A 179 -17.72 -2.31 -5.52
C ILE A 179 -18.89 -1.64 -4.79
N GLY A 180 -18.71 -0.43 -4.27
CA GLY A 180 -19.79 0.31 -3.59
C GLY A 180 -21.00 0.56 -4.50
N ALA A 181 -20.77 0.92 -5.76
CA ALA A 181 -21.83 1.08 -6.75
C ALA A 181 -22.58 -0.25 -7.01
N VAL A 182 -21.84 -1.36 -7.18
CA VAL A 182 -22.42 -2.70 -7.39
C VAL A 182 -23.24 -3.16 -6.18
N LEU A 183 -22.76 -2.92 -4.96
CA LEU A 183 -23.49 -3.31 -3.73
C LEU A 183 -24.80 -2.53 -3.57
N THR A 184 -24.81 -1.25 -3.94
CA THR A 184 -26.02 -0.43 -3.94
C THR A 184 -27.09 -1.01 -4.86
N GLU A 185 -26.69 -1.40 -6.09
CA GLU A 185 -27.59 -2.04 -7.05
C GLU A 185 -28.07 -3.41 -6.57
N GLN A 186 -27.16 -4.26 -6.07
CA GLN A 186 -27.50 -5.59 -5.55
C GLN A 186 -28.45 -5.53 -4.36
N SER A 187 -28.27 -4.56 -3.45
CA SER A 187 -29.16 -4.33 -2.32
C SER A 187 -30.57 -3.99 -2.78
N ALA A 188 -30.70 -3.09 -3.76
CA ALA A 188 -31.98 -2.70 -4.33
C ALA A 188 -32.72 -3.88 -4.99
N VAL A 189 -32.01 -4.65 -5.83
CA VAL A 189 -32.58 -5.84 -6.51
C VAL A 189 -33.00 -6.90 -5.50
N THR A 190 -32.16 -7.18 -4.50
CA THR A 190 -32.43 -8.24 -3.52
C THR A 190 -33.61 -7.87 -2.63
N ARG A 191 -33.72 -6.60 -2.18
CA ARG A 191 -34.89 -6.11 -1.44
C ARG A 191 -36.18 -6.22 -2.27
N SER A 192 -36.11 -6.00 -3.58
CA SER A 192 -37.27 -6.19 -4.48
C SER A 192 -37.71 -7.65 -4.62
N ILE A 193 -36.81 -8.62 -4.46
CA ILE A 193 -37.15 -10.06 -4.54
C ILE A 193 -37.79 -10.55 -3.23
N VAL A 194 -37.41 -9.92 -2.11
CA VAL A 194 -37.86 -10.32 -0.76
C VAL A 194 -39.16 -9.61 -0.35
N ALA A 195 -39.47 -8.45 -0.95
CA ALA A 195 -40.72 -7.70 -0.77
C ALA A 195 -41.94 -8.48 -1.27
#